data_AF-A0A4Q8ULV7-F1
#
_entry.id   AF-A0A4Q8ULV7-F1
#
_cell.length_a   1.000
_cell.length_b   1.000
_cell.length_c   1.000
_cell.angle_alpha   90.00
_cell.angle_beta   90.00
_cell.angle_gamma   90.00
#
_symmetry.space_group_name_H-M   'P 1'
#
loop_
_entity.id
_entity.type
_entity.pdbx_description
1 polymer ?
#
loop_
_entity_poly.entity_id
_entity_poly.type
_entity_poly.pdbx_seq_one_letter_code
_entity_poly.pdbx_strand_id
1 'polypeptide(L)'
;MTILLAGCGDLGTEAGLRFAAAGDRVVGWRRSPEKLPPAIKGIAADLTAADLPAIPADTTAVVVAVAAASPTEAAYRAAYVDGLAHVLDALERDGVTPRRVLFVSSTAVYGDAGGGWVDESTTPAPGGFSGRILREAEELLVSRLRGTGTAPVVLRLGGIYGPGRTRLIDQVRSGQAVIPDEPRYTNRIHRDDAAAAIVRLVCMASMPAPVYVGVDNSPAELGDVLRFLAAEMGYPEPPVGPAGEARGGNKRCSSALLRSAGFEFAYPSFREGYRDILAGKGVRHP
;
A
#
# COMPACT_ATOMS: atom_id res chain seq x y z
N MET A 1 18.22 -10.52 -8.61
CA MET A 1 16.91 -10.75 -9.26
C MET A 1 16.64 -9.63 -10.25
N THR A 2 15.71 -9.83 -11.20
CA THR A 2 15.14 -8.73 -11.99
C THR A 2 13.71 -8.48 -11.50
N ILE A 3 13.45 -7.26 -11.03
CA ILE A 3 12.18 -6.83 -10.42
C ILE A 3 11.52 -5.80 -11.32
N LEU A 4 10.28 -6.07 -11.72
CA LEU A 4 9.44 -5.10 -12.41
C LEU A 4 8.50 -4.42 -11.41
N LEU A 5 8.51 -3.09 -11.40
CA LEU A 5 7.59 -2.27 -10.62
C LEU A 5 6.55 -1.63 -11.55
N ALA A 6 5.36 -2.22 -11.61
CA ALA A 6 4.21 -1.65 -12.29
C ALA A 6 3.54 -0.60 -11.38
N GLY A 7 3.89 0.67 -11.60
CA GLY A 7 3.47 1.78 -10.76
C GLY A 7 4.58 2.21 -9.80
N CYS A 8 5.34 3.22 -10.20
CA CYS A 8 6.43 3.78 -9.39
C CYS A 8 6.07 5.16 -8.83
N GLY A 9 5.01 5.23 -8.03
CA GLY A 9 4.77 6.38 -7.15
C GLY A 9 5.71 6.38 -5.94
N ASP A 10 5.35 7.10 -4.89
CA ASP A 10 6.13 7.19 -3.65
C ASP A 10 6.50 5.81 -3.04
N LEU A 11 5.50 4.93 -2.85
CA LEU A 11 5.71 3.58 -2.31
C LEU A 11 6.54 2.68 -3.24
N GLY A 12 6.18 2.64 -4.54
CA GLY A 12 6.88 1.83 -5.53
C GLY A 12 8.35 2.24 -5.69
N THR A 13 8.62 3.55 -5.67
CA THR A 13 9.99 4.08 -5.75
C THR A 13 10.81 3.69 -4.52
N GLU A 14 10.25 3.82 -3.32
CA GLU A 14 10.95 3.40 -2.10
C GLU A 14 11.24 1.89 -2.08
N ALA A 15 10.29 1.05 -2.51
CA ALA A 15 10.53 -0.39 -2.65
C ALA A 15 11.62 -0.67 -3.70
N GLY A 16 11.59 0.04 -4.83
CA GLY A 16 12.60 -0.08 -5.89
C GLY A 16 14.00 0.30 -5.45
N LEU A 17 14.15 1.37 -4.67
CA LEU A 17 15.44 1.74 -4.10
C LEU A 17 15.99 0.67 -3.17
N ARG A 18 15.12 0.01 -2.39
CA ARG A 18 15.52 -1.11 -1.51
C ARG A 18 15.94 -2.35 -2.29
N PHE A 19 15.23 -2.71 -3.35
CA PHE A 19 15.65 -3.79 -4.25
C PHE A 19 17.01 -3.47 -4.89
N ALA A 20 17.18 -2.26 -5.42
CA ALA A 20 18.44 -1.84 -6.03
C ALA A 20 19.61 -1.84 -5.03
N ALA A 21 19.37 -1.39 -3.79
CA ALA A 21 20.36 -1.44 -2.72
C ALA A 21 20.76 -2.88 -2.33
N ALA A 22 19.87 -3.86 -2.51
CA ALA A 22 20.15 -5.28 -2.34
C ALA A 22 20.87 -5.91 -3.56
N GLY A 23 21.19 -5.13 -4.59
CA GLY A 23 21.89 -5.58 -5.81
C GLY A 23 20.96 -6.12 -6.89
N ASP A 24 19.64 -5.95 -6.76
CA ASP A 24 18.69 -6.37 -7.79
C ASP A 24 18.62 -5.39 -8.96
N ARG A 25 18.35 -5.90 -10.15
CA ARG A 25 18.02 -5.09 -11.32
C ARG A 25 16.56 -4.66 -11.22
N VAL A 26 16.31 -3.35 -11.18
CA VAL A 26 14.95 -2.81 -11.03
C VAL A 26 14.52 -2.08 -12.29
N VAL A 27 13.37 -2.49 -12.84
CA VAL A 27 12.70 -1.81 -13.95
C VAL A 27 11.42 -1.18 -13.42
N GLY A 28 11.24 0.12 -13.66
CA GLY A 28 10.10 0.88 -13.16
C GLY A 28 9.21 1.39 -14.27
N TRP A 29 7.94 0.98 -14.27
CA TRP A 29 6.91 1.51 -15.17
C TRP A 29 6.21 2.71 -14.53
N ARG A 30 6.25 3.84 -15.23
CA ARG A 30 5.68 5.11 -14.78
C ARG A 30 5.38 6.02 -15.96
N ARG A 31 4.31 6.82 -15.87
CA ARG A 31 3.96 7.83 -16.90
C ARG A 31 5.06 8.89 -17.12
N SER A 32 5.73 9.27 -16.03
CA SER A 32 6.83 10.23 -15.98
C SER A 32 8.11 9.54 -15.48
N PRO A 33 8.76 8.69 -16.29
CA PRO A 33 9.90 7.87 -15.86
C PRO A 33 11.13 8.72 -15.48
N GLU A 34 11.25 9.95 -15.98
CA GLU A 34 12.32 10.90 -15.65
C GLU A 34 12.33 11.32 -14.17
N LYS A 35 11.23 11.09 -13.44
CA LYS A 35 11.13 11.34 -12.00
C LYS A 35 11.73 10.22 -11.16
N LEU A 36 12.11 9.09 -11.77
CA LEU A 36 12.65 7.95 -11.05
C LEU A 36 14.14 8.15 -10.74
N PRO A 37 14.58 7.73 -9.55
CA PRO A 37 16.01 7.71 -9.22
C PRO A 37 16.81 6.87 -10.22
N PRO A 38 18.08 7.21 -10.49
CA PRO A 38 18.92 6.48 -11.46
C PRO A 38 19.10 4.99 -11.17
N ALA A 39 18.93 4.57 -9.91
CA ALA A 39 18.99 3.17 -9.50
C ALA A 39 17.83 2.32 -10.06
N ILE A 40 16.76 2.96 -10.56
CA ILE A 40 15.60 2.29 -11.18
C ILE A 40 15.61 2.62 -12.67
N LYS A 41 15.66 1.59 -13.52
CA LYS A 41 15.53 1.76 -14.96
C LYS A 41 14.07 2.13 -15.30
N GLY A 42 13.80 3.43 -15.42
CA GLY A 42 12.48 3.96 -15.77
C GLY A 42 12.09 3.68 -17.22
N ILE A 43 10.84 3.27 -17.44
CA ILE A 43 10.21 3.13 -18.75
C ILE A 43 8.84 3.81 -18.70
N ALA A 44 8.54 4.61 -19.72
CA ALA A 44 7.26 5.28 -19.88
C ALA A 44 6.15 4.23 -20.03
N ALA A 45 5.16 4.26 -19.15
CA ALA A 45 4.01 3.38 -19.21
C ALA A 45 2.81 4.01 -18.50
N ASP A 46 1.64 3.93 -19.13
CA ASP A 46 0.35 4.19 -18.47
C ASP A 46 -0.37 2.86 -18.30
N LEU A 47 -0.52 2.41 -17.04
CA LEU A 47 -1.16 1.13 -16.76
C LEU A 47 -2.64 1.12 -17.14
N THR A 48 -3.29 2.28 -17.24
CA THR A 48 -4.68 2.34 -17.71
C THR A 48 -4.81 2.16 -19.22
N ALA A 49 -3.69 2.16 -19.96
CA ALA A 49 -3.65 1.86 -21.39
C ALA A 49 -3.13 0.42 -21.61
N ALA A 50 -3.67 -0.27 -22.62
CA ALA A 50 -3.29 -1.65 -22.91
C ALA A 50 -1.89 -1.78 -23.55
N ASP A 51 -1.37 -0.71 -24.15
CA ASP A 51 -0.06 -0.70 -24.81
C ASP A 51 1.07 -0.54 -23.77
N LEU A 52 1.38 -1.64 -23.07
CA LEU A 52 2.46 -1.68 -22.10
C LEU A 52 3.81 -2.09 -22.74
N PRO A 53 4.94 -1.56 -22.23
CA PRO A 53 6.27 -1.94 -22.71
C PRO A 53 6.52 -3.44 -22.59
N ALA A 54 7.53 -3.94 -23.33
CA ALA A 54 7.98 -5.32 -23.19
C ALA A 54 8.55 -5.60 -21.78
N ILE A 55 8.15 -6.71 -21.19
CA ILE A 55 8.68 -7.20 -19.91
C ILE A 55 10.01 -7.92 -20.19
N PRO A 56 11.10 -7.59 -19.48
CA PRO A 56 12.35 -8.31 -19.62
C PRO A 56 12.18 -9.82 -19.34
N ALA A 57 12.71 -10.67 -20.22
CA ALA A 57 12.57 -12.12 -20.13
C ALA A 57 13.14 -12.73 -18.83
N ASP A 58 14.10 -12.05 -18.21
CA ASP A 58 14.72 -12.44 -16.94
C ASP A 58 13.94 -11.94 -15.70
N THR A 59 12.75 -11.34 -15.86
CA THR A 59 11.94 -10.82 -14.74
C THR A 59 11.52 -11.95 -13.80
N THR A 60 11.99 -11.88 -12.57
CA THR A 60 11.75 -12.88 -11.52
C THR A 60 10.58 -12.54 -10.60
N ALA A 61 10.22 -11.26 -10.50
CA ALA A 61 9.07 -10.82 -9.73
C ALA A 61 8.48 -9.51 -10.28
N VAL A 62 7.16 -9.35 -10.13
CA VAL A 62 6.43 -8.12 -10.46
C VAL A 62 5.78 -7.58 -9.19
N VAL A 63 5.88 -6.26 -8.97
CA VAL A 63 5.13 -5.54 -7.94
C VAL A 63 4.19 -4.57 -8.63
N VAL A 64 2.89 -4.70 -8.39
CA VAL A 64 1.85 -3.80 -8.86
C VAL A 64 1.49 -2.86 -7.71
N ALA A 65 2.03 -1.64 -7.74
CA ALA A 65 1.88 -0.62 -6.70
C ALA A 65 1.29 0.67 -7.30
N VAL A 66 -0.01 0.61 -7.60
CA VAL A 66 -0.74 1.68 -8.30
C VAL A 66 -1.55 2.53 -7.35
N ALA A 67 -1.89 3.74 -7.80
CA ALA A 67 -2.84 4.61 -7.13
C ALA A 67 -3.78 5.21 -8.16
N ALA A 68 -5.08 5.24 -7.85
CA ALA A 68 -6.08 5.89 -8.68
C ALA A 68 -5.77 7.39 -8.85
N ALA A 69 -6.02 7.92 -10.05
CA ALA A 69 -5.77 9.33 -10.35
C ALA A 69 -6.73 10.28 -9.60
N SER A 70 -7.92 9.81 -9.24
CA SER A 70 -8.95 10.55 -8.53
C SER A 70 -9.81 9.62 -7.66
N PRO A 71 -10.54 10.14 -6.65
CA PRO A 71 -11.41 9.35 -5.78
C PRO A 71 -12.76 9.01 -6.44
N THR A 72 -12.76 8.58 -7.71
CA THR A 72 -13.98 8.16 -8.43
C THR A 72 -13.96 6.67 -8.71
N GLU A 73 -15.14 6.06 -8.83
CA GLU A 73 -15.28 4.63 -9.14
C GLU A 73 -14.60 4.24 -10.46
N ALA A 74 -14.78 5.04 -11.51
CA ALA A 74 -14.13 4.81 -12.81
C ALA A 74 -12.59 4.87 -12.72
N ALA A 75 -12.04 5.86 -12.01
CA ALA A 75 -10.58 5.97 -11.87
C ALA A 75 -9.98 4.84 -11.00
N TYR A 76 -10.73 4.34 -10.02
CA TYR A 76 -10.33 3.17 -9.24
C TYR A 76 -10.35 1.90 -10.10
N ARG A 77 -11.41 1.66 -10.89
CA ARG A 77 -11.48 0.50 -11.77
C ARG A 77 -10.34 0.51 -12.79
N ALA A 78 -10.13 1.64 -13.46
CA ALA A 78 -9.06 1.82 -14.44
C ALA A 78 -7.67 1.52 -13.84
N ALA A 79 -7.41 1.98 -12.61
CA ALA A 79 -6.11 1.78 -11.97
C ALA A 79 -5.91 0.35 -11.45
N TYR A 80 -6.88 -0.19 -10.70
CA TYR A 80 -6.68 -1.41 -9.93
C TYR A 80 -7.12 -2.69 -10.65
N VAL A 81 -8.19 -2.64 -11.44
CA VAL A 81 -8.69 -3.81 -12.18
C VAL A 81 -8.08 -3.81 -13.58
N ASP A 82 -8.34 -2.76 -14.36
CA ASP A 82 -7.90 -2.72 -15.77
C ASP A 82 -6.37 -2.65 -15.84
N GLY A 83 -5.75 -1.81 -15.00
CA GLY A 83 -4.29 -1.72 -14.93
C GLY A 83 -3.61 -2.99 -14.46
N LEU A 84 -4.22 -3.77 -13.56
CA LEU A 84 -3.72 -5.09 -13.21
C LEU A 84 -3.89 -6.07 -14.38
N ALA A 85 -5.05 -6.07 -15.03
CA ALA A 85 -5.32 -6.92 -16.19
C ALA A 85 -4.28 -6.69 -17.29
N HIS A 86 -3.99 -5.43 -17.65
CA HIS A 86 -2.99 -5.10 -18.66
C HIS A 86 -1.58 -5.60 -18.29
N VAL A 87 -1.18 -5.51 -17.01
CA VAL A 87 0.12 -6.05 -16.56
C VAL A 87 0.17 -7.58 -16.72
N LEU A 88 -0.92 -8.27 -16.41
CA LEU A 88 -1.03 -9.72 -16.56
C LEU A 88 -1.07 -10.14 -18.05
N ASP A 89 -1.76 -9.36 -18.89
CA ASP A 89 -1.80 -9.56 -20.34
C ASP A 89 -0.40 -9.35 -20.95
N ALA A 90 0.38 -8.38 -20.44
CA ALA A 90 1.77 -8.18 -20.87
C ALA A 90 2.68 -9.35 -20.50
N LEU A 91 2.49 -9.97 -19.33
CA LEU A 91 3.23 -11.18 -18.94
C LEU A 91 2.93 -12.35 -19.90
N GLU A 92 1.66 -12.53 -20.26
CA GLU A 92 1.22 -13.56 -21.19
C GLU A 92 1.75 -13.30 -22.62
N ARG A 93 1.60 -12.06 -23.11
CA ARG A 93 2.10 -11.60 -24.41
C ARG A 93 3.60 -11.86 -24.57
N ASP A 94 4.38 -11.55 -23.54
CA ASP A 94 5.84 -11.62 -23.59
C ASP A 94 6.39 -12.99 -23.17
N GLY A 95 5.52 -13.94 -22.80
CA GLY A 95 5.91 -15.29 -22.37
C GLY A 95 6.75 -15.30 -21.08
N VAL A 96 6.53 -14.32 -20.18
CA VAL A 96 7.30 -14.17 -18.94
C VAL A 96 6.52 -14.78 -17.78
N THR A 97 7.12 -15.76 -17.10
CA THR A 97 6.55 -16.41 -15.91
C THR A 97 7.38 -16.06 -14.67
N PRO A 98 7.11 -14.93 -14.00
CA PRO A 98 7.83 -14.56 -12.79
C PRO A 98 7.52 -15.54 -11.68
N ARG A 99 8.39 -15.64 -10.68
CA ARG A 99 8.12 -16.48 -9.51
C ARG A 99 6.93 -15.95 -8.72
N ARG A 100 6.70 -14.63 -8.75
CA ARG A 100 5.71 -13.91 -7.94
C ARG A 100 5.17 -12.68 -8.65
N VAL A 101 3.90 -12.41 -8.42
CA VAL A 101 3.28 -11.10 -8.66
C VAL A 101 2.67 -10.63 -7.35
N LEU A 102 3.18 -9.53 -6.81
CA LEU A 102 2.65 -8.89 -5.62
C LEU A 102 1.75 -7.71 -6.01
N PHE A 103 0.50 -7.73 -5.58
CA PHE A 103 -0.45 -6.64 -5.73
C PHE A 103 -0.63 -5.89 -4.42
N VAL A 104 -0.41 -4.58 -4.44
CA VAL A 104 -0.68 -3.69 -3.29
C VAL A 104 -2.16 -3.36 -3.25
N SER A 105 -2.88 -4.00 -2.33
CA SER A 105 -4.30 -3.78 -2.04
C SER A 105 -4.47 -2.90 -0.79
N SER A 106 -5.68 -2.82 -0.24
CA SER A 106 -5.99 -2.05 0.97
C SER A 106 -6.88 -2.83 1.94
N THR A 107 -6.73 -2.52 3.23
CA THR A 107 -7.63 -2.97 4.30
C THR A 107 -9.08 -2.48 4.14
N ALA A 108 -9.38 -1.59 3.18
CA ALA A 108 -10.73 -1.20 2.81
C ALA A 108 -11.62 -2.36 2.33
N VAL A 109 -11.02 -3.49 1.93
CA VAL A 109 -11.76 -4.70 1.52
C VAL A 109 -12.55 -5.36 2.65
N TYR A 110 -12.17 -5.13 3.92
CA TYR A 110 -12.84 -5.76 5.06
C TYR A 110 -14.15 -5.07 5.47
N GLY A 111 -14.32 -3.78 5.13
CA GLY A 111 -15.47 -3.00 5.61
C GLY A 111 -15.42 -2.65 7.10
N ASP A 112 -16.60 -2.48 7.70
CA ASP A 112 -16.80 -2.13 9.10
C ASP A 112 -16.91 -3.39 9.98
N ALA A 113 -16.22 -3.39 11.12
CA ALA A 113 -16.27 -4.48 12.10
C ALA A 113 -16.67 -3.98 13.51
N GLY A 114 -17.26 -2.79 13.63
CA GLY A 114 -17.65 -2.18 14.90
C GLY A 114 -16.48 -1.96 15.86
N GLY A 115 -15.28 -1.70 15.31
CA GLY A 115 -14.05 -1.66 16.11
C GLY A 115 -13.49 -3.04 16.48
N GLY A 116 -14.06 -4.13 15.98
CA GLY A 116 -13.53 -5.49 16.13
C GLY A 116 -12.19 -5.72 15.43
N TRP A 117 -11.55 -6.85 15.73
CA TRP A 117 -10.31 -7.27 15.08
C TRP A 117 -10.59 -8.01 13.76
N VAL A 118 -9.78 -7.73 12.75
CA VAL A 118 -9.77 -8.45 11.46
C VAL A 118 -8.33 -8.85 11.08
N ASP A 119 -8.23 -9.92 10.31
CA ASP A 119 -6.97 -10.47 9.80
C ASP A 119 -7.16 -11.08 8.40
N GLU A 120 -6.18 -11.81 7.89
CA GLU A 120 -6.21 -12.47 6.59
C GLU A 120 -7.30 -13.55 6.47
N SER A 121 -7.76 -14.13 7.59
CA SER A 121 -8.82 -15.15 7.62
C SER A 121 -10.23 -14.53 7.57
N THR A 122 -10.35 -13.23 7.82
CA THR A 122 -11.63 -12.53 7.80
C THR A 122 -12.15 -12.38 6.36
N THR A 123 -13.38 -12.83 6.11
CA THR A 123 -14.04 -12.66 4.80
C THR A 123 -14.18 -11.18 4.46
N PRO A 124 -13.70 -10.73 3.28
CA PRO A 124 -13.87 -9.35 2.83
C PRO A 124 -15.36 -8.97 2.70
N ALA A 125 -15.76 -7.85 3.32
CA ALA A 125 -17.11 -7.29 3.26
C ALA A 125 -17.07 -5.77 3.01
N PRO A 126 -16.60 -5.32 1.83
CA PRO A 126 -16.34 -3.90 1.57
C PRO A 126 -17.61 -3.04 1.59
N GLY A 127 -17.61 -1.98 2.41
CA GLY A 127 -18.73 -1.04 2.52
C GLY A 127 -18.84 -0.01 1.38
N GLY A 128 -17.76 0.22 0.61
CA GLY A 128 -17.70 1.26 -0.43
C GLY A 128 -17.14 0.75 -1.76
N PHE A 129 -17.29 1.55 -2.82
CA PHE A 129 -16.85 1.18 -4.17
C PHE A 129 -15.36 0.86 -4.24
N SER A 130 -14.52 1.62 -3.52
CA SER A 130 -13.06 1.43 -3.53
C SER A 130 -12.66 0.05 -3.00
N GLY A 131 -13.27 -0.41 -1.91
CA GLY A 131 -13.06 -1.74 -1.36
C GLY A 131 -13.58 -2.85 -2.27
N ARG A 132 -14.73 -2.65 -2.94
CA ARG A 132 -15.27 -3.62 -3.91
C ARG A 132 -14.34 -3.81 -5.11
N ILE A 133 -13.85 -2.71 -5.69
CA ILE A 133 -12.95 -2.74 -6.85
C ILE A 133 -11.61 -3.38 -6.49
N LEU A 134 -11.06 -3.05 -5.32
CA LEU A 134 -9.83 -3.70 -4.85
C LEU A 134 -10.04 -5.20 -4.64
N ARG A 135 -11.18 -5.60 -4.08
CA ARG A 135 -11.50 -7.01 -3.91
C ARG A 135 -11.61 -7.74 -5.24
N GLU A 136 -12.25 -7.12 -6.24
CA GLU A 136 -12.30 -7.64 -7.61
C GLU A 136 -10.90 -7.80 -8.21
N ALA A 137 -10.01 -6.81 -8.04
CA ALA A 137 -8.62 -6.91 -8.49
C ALA A 137 -7.85 -8.05 -7.81
N GLU A 138 -8.06 -8.28 -6.51
CA GLU A 138 -7.48 -9.43 -5.80
C GLU A 138 -7.95 -10.77 -6.39
N GLU A 139 -9.23 -10.89 -6.72
CA GLU A 139 -9.82 -12.09 -7.32
C GLU A 139 -9.33 -12.30 -8.76
N LEU A 140 -9.17 -11.21 -9.52
CA LEU A 140 -8.56 -11.22 -10.84
C LEU A 140 -7.12 -11.75 -10.78
N LEU A 141 -6.29 -11.24 -9.86
CA LEU A 141 -4.91 -11.68 -9.70
C LEU A 141 -4.83 -13.20 -9.47
N VAL A 142 -5.60 -13.70 -8.49
CA VAL A 142 -5.58 -15.11 -8.10
C VAL A 142 -6.13 -16.00 -9.22
N SER A 143 -7.19 -15.57 -9.91
CA SER A 143 -7.78 -16.35 -10.99
C SER A 143 -6.85 -16.45 -12.20
N ARG A 144 -6.27 -15.34 -12.66
CA ARG A 144 -5.39 -15.28 -13.83
C ARG A 144 -4.06 -16.01 -13.62
N LEU A 145 -3.52 -16.03 -12.39
CA LEU A 145 -2.24 -16.69 -12.11
C LEU A 145 -2.39 -18.16 -11.69
N ARG A 146 -3.62 -18.65 -11.51
CA ARG A 146 -3.87 -20.06 -11.15
C ARG A 146 -3.28 -21.01 -12.20
N GLY A 147 -2.43 -21.92 -11.76
CA GLY A 147 -1.82 -22.94 -12.63
C GLY A 147 -0.65 -22.46 -13.49
N THR A 148 -0.29 -21.17 -13.43
CA THR A 148 0.82 -20.60 -14.24
C THR A 148 2.21 -20.85 -13.67
N GLY A 149 2.31 -21.39 -12.44
CA GLY A 149 3.58 -21.46 -11.71
C GLY A 149 4.01 -20.14 -11.05
N THR A 150 3.31 -19.03 -11.32
CA THR A 150 3.49 -17.75 -10.65
C THR A 150 2.68 -17.70 -9.36
N ALA A 151 3.29 -17.32 -8.24
CA ALA A 151 2.55 -17.14 -6.99
C ALA A 151 1.88 -15.76 -6.93
N PRO A 152 0.53 -15.67 -6.82
CA PRO A 152 -0.16 -14.41 -6.52
C PRO A 152 0.02 -14.06 -5.04
N VAL A 153 0.43 -12.82 -4.76
CA VAL A 153 0.53 -12.29 -3.39
C VAL A 153 -0.22 -10.97 -3.29
N VAL A 154 -1.14 -10.87 -2.33
CA VAL A 154 -1.87 -9.64 -2.05
C VAL A 154 -1.36 -9.05 -0.74
N LEU A 155 -0.96 -7.78 -0.76
CA LEU A 155 -0.59 -7.02 0.44
C LEU A 155 -1.66 -5.95 0.71
N ARG A 156 -2.54 -6.19 1.68
CA ARG A 156 -3.61 -5.28 2.11
C ARG A 156 -3.05 -4.24 3.07
N LEU A 157 -2.73 -3.05 2.57
CA LEU A 157 -2.16 -1.98 3.40
C LEU A 157 -3.22 -1.20 4.19
N GLY A 158 -2.84 -0.75 5.39
CA GLY A 158 -3.54 0.31 6.10
C GLY A 158 -3.35 1.68 5.44
N GLY A 159 -3.78 2.74 6.12
CA GLY A 159 -3.51 4.11 5.69
C GLY A 159 -2.01 4.39 5.68
N ILE A 160 -1.42 4.58 4.50
CA ILE A 160 0.00 4.89 4.38
C ILE A 160 0.25 6.33 4.85
N TYR A 161 1.12 6.49 5.83
CA TYR A 161 1.65 7.78 6.29
C TYR A 161 3.18 7.80 6.14
N GLY A 162 3.81 8.97 6.23
CA GLY A 162 5.25 9.11 5.99
C GLY A 162 5.60 10.47 5.39
N PRO A 163 6.85 10.65 4.93
CA PRO A 163 7.29 11.88 4.28
C PRO A 163 6.33 12.35 3.19
N GLY A 164 5.91 13.61 3.27
CA GLY A 164 4.95 14.24 2.37
C GLY A 164 3.52 13.65 2.37
N ARG A 165 3.17 12.79 3.33
CA ARG A 165 1.81 12.27 3.58
C ARG A 165 1.30 12.77 4.92
N THR A 166 1.12 14.08 5.01
CA THR A 166 0.94 14.84 6.25
C THR A 166 -0.51 15.15 6.61
N ARG A 167 -1.51 14.54 5.96
CA ARG A 167 -2.93 14.91 6.11
C ARG A 167 -3.40 15.14 7.55
N LEU A 168 -3.08 14.23 8.49
CA LEU A 168 -3.49 14.39 9.90
C LEU A 168 -2.73 15.50 10.61
N ILE A 169 -1.44 15.67 10.30
CA ILE A 169 -0.61 16.80 10.78
C ILE A 169 -1.23 18.11 10.29
N ASP A 170 -1.55 18.19 9.00
CA ASP A 170 -2.09 19.40 8.36
C ASP A 170 -3.46 19.77 8.93
N GLN A 171 -4.31 18.77 9.23
CA GLN A 171 -5.60 18.99 9.90
C GLN A 171 -5.44 19.60 11.29
N VAL A 172 -4.47 19.13 12.08
CA VAL A 172 -4.20 19.71 13.40
C VAL A 172 -3.65 21.13 13.26
N ARG A 173 -2.67 21.34 12.36
CA ARG A 173 -2.06 22.66 12.11
C ARG A 173 -3.05 23.71 11.63
N SER A 174 -4.01 23.31 10.79
CA SER A 174 -5.03 24.21 10.24
C SER A 174 -6.24 24.42 11.15
N GLY A 175 -6.29 23.75 12.32
CA GLY A 175 -7.45 23.78 13.21
C GLY A 175 -8.68 23.04 12.68
N GLN A 176 -8.53 22.21 11.64
CA GLN A 176 -9.61 21.42 11.03
C GLN A 176 -9.75 20.01 11.62
N ALA A 177 -8.85 19.61 12.52
CA ALA A 177 -8.95 18.33 13.21
C ALA A 177 -10.18 18.31 14.12
N VAL A 178 -10.91 17.18 14.09
CA VAL A 178 -12.06 16.92 14.98
C VAL A 178 -11.88 15.52 15.54
N ILE A 179 -11.94 15.39 16.86
CA ILE A 179 -11.95 14.11 17.56
C ILE A 179 -13.37 13.54 17.43
N PRO A 180 -13.55 12.32 16.89
CA PRO A 180 -14.86 11.67 16.84
C PRO A 180 -15.48 11.56 18.24
N ASP A 181 -16.78 11.82 18.34
CA ASP A 181 -17.60 11.59 19.53
C ASP A 181 -17.78 10.10 19.88
N GLU A 182 -17.70 9.23 18.87
CA GLU A 182 -17.69 7.77 19.03
C GLU A 182 -16.31 7.14 18.74
N PRO A 183 -15.91 6.07 19.47
CA PRO A 183 -14.65 5.38 19.25
C PRO A 183 -14.46 4.93 17.80
N ARG A 184 -13.40 5.43 17.16
CA ARG A 184 -13.10 5.15 15.75
C ARG A 184 -11.66 4.70 15.56
N TYR A 185 -11.48 3.41 15.35
CA TYR A 185 -10.17 2.84 15.07
C TYR A 185 -9.70 3.16 13.67
N THR A 186 -8.40 3.44 13.58
CA THR A 186 -7.69 3.68 12.34
C THR A 186 -6.43 2.82 12.31
N ASN A 187 -6.13 2.30 11.12
CA ASN A 187 -4.99 1.41 10.89
C ASN A 187 -4.06 2.09 9.90
N ARG A 188 -2.76 2.02 10.17
CA ARG A 188 -1.76 2.71 9.35
C ARG A 188 -0.48 1.91 9.26
N ILE A 189 0.34 2.28 8.29
CA ILE A 189 1.68 1.75 8.12
C ILE A 189 2.56 2.87 7.59
N HIS A 190 3.77 2.99 8.12
CA HIS A 190 4.71 3.97 7.61
C HIS A 190 5.13 3.57 6.19
N ARG A 191 5.32 4.53 5.28
CA ARG A 191 5.65 4.24 3.87
C ARG A 191 6.90 3.36 3.74
N ASP A 192 7.88 3.58 4.61
CA ASP A 192 9.13 2.81 4.61
C ASP A 192 8.92 1.36 5.05
N ASP A 193 8.04 1.11 6.02
CA ASP A 193 7.67 -0.25 6.42
C ASP A 193 6.79 -0.93 5.36
N ALA A 194 5.92 -0.18 4.69
CA ALA A 194 5.15 -0.72 3.57
C ALA A 194 6.08 -1.15 2.41
N ALA A 195 7.08 -0.35 2.09
CA ALA A 195 8.10 -0.72 1.10
C ALA A 195 8.96 -1.90 1.56
N ALA A 196 9.36 -1.93 2.84
CA ALA A 196 10.08 -3.05 3.43
C ALA A 196 9.27 -4.36 3.35
N ALA A 197 7.96 -4.29 3.61
CA ALA A 197 7.06 -5.44 3.55
C ALA A 197 6.95 -5.99 2.12
N ILE A 198 6.87 -5.11 1.12
CA ILE A 198 6.93 -5.51 -0.30
C ILE A 198 8.23 -6.30 -0.58
N VAL A 199 9.38 -5.74 -0.19
CA VAL A 199 10.68 -6.40 -0.39
C VAL A 199 10.72 -7.74 0.32
N ARG A 200 10.30 -7.79 1.58
CA ARG A 200 10.27 -9.03 2.37
C ARG A 200 9.48 -10.11 1.64
N LEU A 201 8.23 -9.84 1.27
CA LEU A 201 7.33 -10.81 0.63
C LEU A 201 7.83 -11.24 -0.76
N VAL A 202 8.35 -10.30 -1.56
CA VAL A 202 8.94 -10.59 -2.88
C VAL A 202 10.19 -11.46 -2.76
N CYS A 203 11.01 -11.28 -1.72
CA CYS A 203 12.29 -11.98 -1.55
C CYS A 203 12.21 -13.25 -0.68
N MET A 204 11.04 -13.61 -0.11
CA MET A 204 10.90 -14.80 0.73
C MET A 204 11.49 -16.06 0.04
N ALA A 205 12.22 -16.92 0.75
CA ALA A 205 12.68 -18.18 0.17
C ALA A 205 11.52 -19.18 0.01
N SER A 206 10.70 -19.31 1.05
CA SER A 206 9.48 -20.11 1.06
C SER A 206 8.36 -19.47 0.23
N MET A 207 7.34 -20.28 -0.07
CA MET A 207 6.11 -19.78 -0.67
C MET A 207 5.39 -18.86 0.34
N PRO A 208 5.13 -17.58 -0.02
CA PRO A 208 4.33 -16.69 0.81
C PRO A 208 2.88 -17.16 0.88
N ALA A 209 2.17 -16.78 1.94
CA ALA A 209 0.71 -16.86 1.96
C ALA A 209 0.10 -15.99 0.83
N PRO A 210 -1.10 -16.30 0.35
CA PRO A 210 -1.70 -15.55 -0.75
C PRO A 210 -2.09 -14.12 -0.37
N VAL A 211 -2.30 -13.84 0.91
CA VAL A 211 -2.72 -12.53 1.43
C VAL A 211 -1.93 -12.21 2.70
N TYR A 212 -1.56 -10.94 2.86
CA TYR A 212 -0.97 -10.36 4.06
C TYR A 212 -1.61 -9.00 4.38
N VAL A 213 -1.81 -8.71 5.66
CA VAL A 213 -2.22 -7.40 6.17
C VAL A 213 -0.98 -6.60 6.58
N GLY A 214 -0.79 -5.43 5.96
CA GLY A 214 0.31 -4.51 6.25
C GLY A 214 -0.16 -3.30 7.05
N VAL A 215 -0.14 -3.44 8.38
CA VAL A 215 -0.42 -2.37 9.34
C VAL A 215 0.62 -2.44 10.48
N ASP A 216 0.93 -1.29 11.09
CA ASP A 216 1.78 -1.24 12.28
C ASP A 216 1.16 -2.00 13.46
N ASN A 217 1.88 -2.13 14.58
CA ASN A 217 1.43 -2.91 15.73
C ASN A 217 0.44 -2.15 16.63
N SER A 218 0.03 -0.94 16.25
CA SER A 218 -0.76 -0.05 17.10
C SER A 218 -1.99 0.52 16.37
N PRO A 219 -2.98 -0.33 16.00
CA PRO A 219 -4.33 0.16 15.70
C PRO A 219 -4.80 1.09 16.82
N ALA A 220 -5.16 2.32 16.46
CA ALA A 220 -5.43 3.37 17.43
C ALA A 220 -6.69 4.13 17.05
N GLU A 221 -7.38 4.65 18.06
CA GLU A 221 -8.48 5.56 17.82
C GLU A 221 -7.98 6.83 17.12
N LEU A 222 -8.80 7.38 16.23
CA LEU A 222 -8.47 8.62 15.54
C LEU A 222 -8.23 9.75 16.55
N GLY A 223 -9.03 9.79 17.62
CA GLY A 223 -8.89 10.75 18.71
C GLY A 223 -7.50 10.71 19.35
N ASP A 224 -7.01 9.54 19.72
CA ASP A 224 -5.68 9.38 20.34
C ASP A 224 -4.56 9.92 19.46
N VAL A 225 -4.69 9.73 18.15
CA VAL A 225 -3.67 10.12 17.18
C VAL A 225 -3.69 11.62 16.95
N LEU A 226 -4.88 12.22 16.91
CA LEU A 226 -5.04 13.68 16.83
C LEU A 226 -4.53 14.37 18.09
N ARG A 227 -4.84 13.83 19.29
CA ARG A 227 -4.30 14.34 20.57
C ARG A 227 -2.78 14.26 20.60
N PHE A 228 -2.22 13.11 20.21
CA PHE A 228 -0.77 12.93 20.14
C PHE A 228 -0.11 13.96 19.20
N LEU A 229 -0.65 14.14 18.00
CA LEU A 229 -0.12 15.12 17.05
C LEU A 229 -0.22 16.55 17.55
N ALA A 230 -1.33 16.93 18.20
CA ALA A 230 -1.49 18.26 18.79
C ALA A 230 -0.45 18.50 19.87
N ALA A 231 -0.24 17.52 20.76
CA ALA A 231 0.76 17.60 21.82
C ALA A 231 2.19 17.72 21.28
N GLU A 232 2.58 16.88 20.31
CA GLU A 232 3.93 16.91 19.72
C GLU A 232 4.23 18.23 18.98
N MET A 233 3.21 18.91 18.48
CA MET A 233 3.35 20.20 17.78
C MET A 233 3.10 21.43 18.66
N GLY A 234 2.70 21.26 19.93
CA GLY A 234 2.33 22.36 20.82
C GLY A 234 1.03 23.09 20.44
N TYR A 235 0.09 22.41 19.77
CA TYR A 235 -1.23 22.95 19.44
C TYR A 235 -2.28 22.57 20.50
N PRO A 236 -3.38 23.34 20.63
CA PRO A 236 -4.50 22.96 21.47
C PRO A 236 -5.08 21.59 21.07
N GLU A 237 -5.65 20.89 22.05
CA GLU A 237 -6.39 19.67 21.78
C GLU A 237 -7.55 19.97 20.81
N PRO A 238 -7.72 19.18 19.73
CA PRO A 238 -8.83 19.38 18.80
C PRO A 238 -10.18 19.11 19.47
N PRO A 239 -11.25 19.84 19.09
CA PRO A 239 -12.57 19.67 19.69
C PRO A 239 -13.15 18.28 19.39
N VAL A 240 -14.02 17.81 20.30
CA VAL A 240 -14.84 16.61 20.09
C VAL A 240 -16.10 16.99 19.30
N GLY A 241 -16.47 16.18 18.32
CA GLY A 241 -17.68 16.38 17.54
C GLY A 241 -17.91 15.33 16.47
N PRO A 242 -18.93 15.53 15.61
CA PRO A 242 -19.28 14.57 14.58
C PRO A 242 -18.18 14.55 13.51
N ALA A 243 -17.30 13.57 13.60
CA ALA A 243 -16.36 13.26 12.52
C ALA A 243 -17.16 12.51 11.45
N GLY A 244 -17.27 13.04 10.23
CA GLY A 244 -18.01 12.38 9.12
C GLY A 244 -17.59 10.93 8.86
N GLU A 245 -18.24 10.21 7.97
CA GLU A 245 -18.08 8.74 7.83
C GLU A 245 -16.63 8.22 7.80
N ALA A 246 -16.40 7.10 8.49
CA ALA A 246 -15.11 6.41 8.50
C ALA A 246 -14.86 5.77 7.14
N ARG A 247 -14.02 6.41 6.31
CA ARG A 247 -13.59 5.82 5.03
C ARG A 247 -12.93 4.46 5.27
N GLY A 248 -13.61 3.40 4.84
CA GLY A 248 -13.16 2.02 4.98
C GLY A 248 -13.74 1.27 6.18
N GLY A 249 -14.52 1.90 7.07
CA GLY A 249 -15.17 1.25 8.23
C GLY A 249 -14.30 1.16 9.49
N ASN A 250 -14.96 1.05 10.65
CA ASN A 250 -14.35 0.98 11.98
C ASN A 250 -13.87 -0.43 12.33
N LYS A 251 -12.56 -0.64 12.45
CA LYS A 251 -11.94 -1.95 12.74
C LYS A 251 -10.50 -1.82 13.20
N ARG A 252 -9.97 -2.88 13.81
CA ARG A 252 -8.56 -3.09 14.15
C ARG A 252 -7.98 -4.18 13.26
N CYS A 253 -6.94 -3.89 12.50
CA CYS A 253 -6.30 -4.86 11.63
C CYS A 253 -5.10 -5.49 12.34
N SER A 254 -4.93 -6.80 12.19
CA SER A 254 -3.76 -7.52 12.72
C SER A 254 -2.75 -7.78 11.61
N SER A 255 -1.48 -7.44 11.84
CA SER A 255 -0.33 -7.81 10.99
C SER A 255 0.44 -9.03 11.50
N ALA A 256 -0.22 -9.90 12.30
CA ALA A 256 0.43 -11.05 12.92
C ALA A 256 1.08 -12.01 11.91
N LEU A 257 0.45 -12.25 10.76
CA LEU A 257 0.99 -13.11 9.71
C LEU A 257 2.22 -12.49 9.03
N LEU A 258 2.22 -11.17 8.80
CA LEU A 258 3.39 -10.47 8.26
C LEU A 258 4.59 -10.58 9.22
N ARG A 259 4.35 -10.40 10.53
CA ARG A 259 5.39 -10.58 11.55
C ARG A 259 5.89 -12.00 11.66
N SER A 260 5.00 -13.00 11.62
CA SER A 260 5.40 -14.42 11.67
C SER A 260 6.20 -14.83 10.43
N ALA A 261 6.04 -14.11 9.32
CA ALA A 261 6.92 -14.21 8.16
C ALA A 261 8.27 -13.51 8.36
N GLY A 262 8.66 -13.13 9.59
CA GLY A 262 9.96 -12.53 9.93
C GLY A 262 10.10 -11.07 9.52
N PHE A 263 8.97 -10.34 9.40
CA PHE A 263 9.00 -8.91 9.15
C PHE A 263 9.13 -8.12 10.46
N GLU A 264 10.08 -7.20 10.52
CA GLU A 264 10.31 -6.30 11.64
C GLU A 264 10.00 -4.87 11.21
N PHE A 265 9.19 -4.17 12.01
CA PHE A 265 8.80 -2.78 11.75
C PHE A 265 9.89 -1.84 12.25
N ALA A 266 10.35 -0.93 11.39
CA ALA A 266 11.13 0.22 11.81
C ALA A 266 10.25 1.22 12.60
N TYR A 267 8.97 1.30 12.26
CA TYR A 267 7.97 2.13 12.92
C TYR A 267 6.85 1.23 13.49
N PRO A 268 7.09 0.59 14.66
CA PRO A 268 6.13 -0.34 15.24
C PRO A 268 4.83 0.33 15.68
N SER A 269 4.81 1.65 15.87
CA SER A 269 3.60 2.43 16.11
C SER A 269 3.61 3.73 15.30
N PHE A 270 2.48 4.43 15.33
CA PHE A 270 2.35 5.74 14.72
C PHE A 270 3.24 6.81 15.35
N ARG A 271 3.64 6.63 16.61
CA ARG A 271 4.33 7.66 17.38
C ARG A 271 5.73 7.92 16.84
N GLU A 272 6.50 6.86 16.58
CA GLU A 272 7.85 6.95 16.03
C GLU A 272 7.81 7.59 14.65
N GLY A 273 6.91 7.14 13.78
CA GLY A 273 6.85 7.66 12.41
C GLY A 273 6.40 9.11 12.35
N TYR A 274 5.40 9.52 13.15
CA TYR A 274 4.99 10.92 13.17
C TYR A 274 6.04 11.84 13.76
N ARG A 275 6.78 11.42 14.80
CA ARG A 275 7.94 12.18 15.30
C ARG A 275 8.99 12.39 14.23
N ASP A 276 9.30 11.35 13.46
CA ASP A 276 10.27 11.47 12.38
C ASP A 276 9.79 12.41 11.27
N ILE A 277 8.51 12.36 10.89
CA ILE A 277 7.94 13.31 9.93
C ILE A 277 7.98 14.74 10.48
N LEU A 278 7.64 14.95 11.76
CA LEU A 278 7.68 16.28 12.40
C LEU A 278 9.11 16.82 12.53
N ALA A 279 10.09 15.94 12.71
CA ALA A 279 11.52 16.28 12.67
C ALA A 279 12.06 16.50 11.25
N GLY A 280 11.23 16.38 10.20
CA GLY A 280 11.63 16.56 8.81
C GLY A 280 12.52 15.44 8.25
N LYS A 281 12.49 14.25 8.87
CA LYS A 281 13.26 13.10 8.39
C LYS A 281 12.56 12.43 7.21
N GLY A 282 13.37 11.97 6.26
CA GLY A 282 12.92 11.29 5.05
C GLY A 282 12.42 12.25 3.97
N VAL A 283 12.41 11.78 2.72
CA VAL A 283 11.99 12.56 1.54
C VAL A 283 10.93 11.78 0.79
N ARG A 284 9.81 12.43 0.47
CA ARG A 284 8.77 11.84 -0.38
C ARG A 284 9.29 11.68 -1.80
N HIS A 285 9.17 10.50 -2.36
CA HIS A 285 9.51 10.32 -3.77
C HIS A 285 8.40 10.91 -4.64
N PRO A 286 8.76 11.59 -5.74
CA PRO A 286 7.82 12.33 -6.58
C PRO A 286 6.79 11.44 -7.29
#